data_AF-A0A820I0H9-F1
#
_entry.id   AF-A0A820I0H9-F1
#
_cell.length_a   1.000
_cell.length_b   1.000
_cell.length_c   1.000
_cell.angle_alpha   90.00
_cell.angle_beta   90.00
_cell.angle_gamma   90.00
#
_symmetry.space_group_name_H-M   'P 1'
#
loop_
_entity.id
_entity.type
_entity.pdbx_description
1 polymer ?
#
loop_
_entity_poly.entity_id
_entity_poly.type
_entity_poly.pdbx_seq_one_letter_code
_entity_poly.pdbx_strand_id
1 'polypeptide(L)'
;MSDTFYVTPANEIEKLEDWKYPLAFQAAHHHENLNVSETVEVEWRLRDRMKTVSVALVMCLHIGVDPPDVVKANPCSKLECWIDPFSMTPRRALESIAAELQRQYERWQSKARYKSSLDPTQDDIKKLCMTLRRNAREERILFHYNGHGVPRPTANGEIWVFNKNFTQYIPLSLYDLQKWMSSPSIFVFDCSHAGVVLNLFVKFAEQIDKELEDARKNLAQVSSISSTSTHPASQTMPSLPTSSPIQDILLGACGENELLPMNAELPADLFTSCLTTPIKIALRWYVLQKNISRLNPNIDQDMIDKIPGTVTDRKSMLGELNWIFTAVTDTIAWNSLPKDTFQRLFRQDLLVASLFRNFLLA
;
A
#
# COMPACT_ATOMS: atom_id res chain seq x y z
N MET A 1 64.77 -68.66 -20.56
CA MET A 1 65.12 -68.31 -21.95
C MET A 1 65.00 -66.81 -22.07
N SER A 2 66.16 -66.15 -22.18
CA SER A 2 66.33 -64.71 -22.26
C SER A 2 66.09 -64.22 -23.69
N ASP A 3 65.43 -63.07 -23.85
CA ASP A 3 65.80 -62.05 -24.83
C ASP A 3 65.17 -60.70 -24.43
N THR A 4 65.93 -59.73 -23.93
CA THR A 4 66.73 -58.68 -24.62
C THR A 4 65.90 -57.40 -24.86
N PHE A 5 66.02 -56.43 -23.94
CA PHE A 5 65.54 -55.06 -24.14
C PHE A 5 66.57 -54.27 -24.94
N TYR A 6 66.18 -53.73 -26.09
CA TYR A 6 66.98 -52.75 -26.83
C TYR A 6 66.91 -51.40 -26.10
N VAL A 7 68.06 -50.86 -25.69
CA VAL A 7 68.20 -49.46 -25.29
C VAL A 7 68.71 -48.69 -26.50
N THR A 8 67.93 -47.74 -27.00
CA THR A 8 68.38 -46.75 -27.99
C THR A 8 69.19 -45.64 -27.31
N PRO A 9 70.24 -45.09 -27.95
CA PRO A 9 71.19 -44.19 -27.31
C PRO A 9 70.61 -42.79 -27.09
N ALA A 10 70.97 -42.20 -25.97
CA ALA A 10 70.77 -40.79 -25.66
C ALA A 10 71.53 -39.91 -26.67
N ASN A 11 70.84 -39.36 -27.67
CA ASN A 11 71.26 -38.16 -28.42
C ASN A 11 70.19 -37.77 -29.44
N GLU A 12 69.05 -37.27 -28.96
CA GLU A 12 68.16 -36.35 -29.68
C GLU A 12 67.13 -35.89 -28.66
N ILE A 13 67.48 -34.86 -27.89
CA ILE A 13 66.47 -34.04 -27.21
C ILE A 13 65.80 -33.24 -28.33
N GLU A 14 64.96 -33.91 -29.13
CA GLU A 14 63.91 -33.23 -29.86
C GLU A 14 63.22 -32.35 -28.82
N LYS A 15 63.08 -31.07 -29.12
CA LYS A 15 62.26 -30.15 -28.33
C LYS A 15 60.81 -30.61 -28.46
N LEU A 16 60.48 -31.69 -27.77
CA LEU A 16 59.13 -32.21 -27.64
C LEU A 16 58.35 -31.09 -26.95
N GLU A 17 57.46 -30.47 -27.71
CA GLU A 17 56.59 -29.42 -27.21
C GLU A 17 55.50 -30.08 -26.37
N ASP A 18 55.87 -30.63 -25.21
CA ASP A 18 55.05 -31.53 -24.41
C ASP A 18 53.67 -30.94 -24.08
N TRP A 19 53.60 -29.61 -23.97
CA TRP A 19 52.36 -28.85 -23.75
C TRP A 19 51.36 -28.90 -24.92
N LYS A 20 51.78 -29.37 -26.11
CA LYS A 20 50.90 -29.57 -27.27
C LYS A 20 50.20 -30.92 -27.26
N TYR A 21 50.64 -31.86 -26.43
CA TYR A 21 49.94 -33.13 -26.32
C TYR A 21 48.69 -32.97 -25.45
N PRO A 22 47.52 -33.41 -25.94
CA PRO A 22 46.31 -33.38 -25.14
C PRO A 22 46.45 -34.34 -23.96
N LEU A 23 46.22 -33.82 -22.75
CA LEU A 23 46.21 -34.63 -21.55
C LEU A 23 44.93 -35.47 -21.53
N ALA A 24 45.09 -36.79 -21.58
CA ALA A 24 43.98 -37.72 -21.43
C ALA A 24 43.44 -37.67 -19.99
N PHE A 25 42.12 -37.82 -19.85
CA PHE A 25 41.41 -37.92 -18.56
C PHE A 25 41.54 -36.69 -17.63
N GLN A 26 41.72 -35.48 -18.17
CA GLN A 26 41.80 -34.22 -17.39
C GLN A 26 40.50 -33.39 -17.32
N ALA A 27 39.43 -33.83 -17.97
CA ALA A 27 38.12 -33.20 -17.83
C ALA A 27 37.58 -33.32 -16.38
N ALA A 28 36.78 -32.33 -15.96
CA ALA A 28 36.24 -32.22 -14.59
C ALA A 28 35.63 -33.53 -14.05
N HIS A 29 34.86 -34.24 -14.89
CA HIS A 29 34.21 -35.51 -14.52
C HIS A 29 35.17 -36.68 -14.23
N HIS A 30 36.48 -36.54 -14.50
CA HIS A 30 37.50 -37.51 -14.14
C HIS A 30 38.15 -37.22 -12.78
N HIS A 31 38.07 -35.98 -12.29
CA HIS A 31 38.71 -35.53 -11.05
C HIS A 31 37.71 -35.18 -9.96
N GLU A 32 36.51 -34.75 -10.33
CA GLU A 32 35.44 -34.41 -9.42
C GLU A 32 34.60 -35.64 -9.11
N ASN A 33 34.30 -35.86 -7.84
CA ASN A 33 33.26 -36.82 -7.45
C ASN A 33 31.93 -36.28 -7.96
N LEU A 34 31.32 -36.97 -8.92
CA LEU A 34 30.00 -36.68 -9.46
C LEU A 34 28.91 -36.97 -8.41
N ASN A 35 28.84 -36.13 -7.39
CA ASN A 35 27.77 -36.16 -6.42
C ASN A 35 26.56 -35.43 -7.01
N VAL A 36 25.36 -35.96 -6.79
CA VAL A 36 24.13 -35.24 -7.11
C VAL A 36 24.11 -33.99 -6.25
N SER A 37 24.07 -32.81 -6.86
CA SER A 37 23.93 -31.55 -6.13
C SER A 37 22.67 -31.63 -5.28
N GLU A 38 22.80 -31.41 -3.97
CA GLU A 38 21.65 -31.26 -3.11
C GLU A 38 20.79 -30.10 -3.63
N THR A 39 19.51 -30.37 -3.85
CA THR A 39 18.56 -29.34 -4.25
C THR A 39 18.26 -28.46 -3.04
N VAL A 40 18.80 -27.26 -3.02
CA VAL A 40 18.42 -26.24 -2.03
C VAL A 40 16.99 -25.80 -2.33
N GLU A 41 16.07 -26.02 -1.41
CA GLU A 41 14.72 -25.45 -1.52
C GLU A 41 14.79 -23.92 -1.40
N VAL A 42 14.68 -23.24 -2.53
CA VAL A 42 14.62 -21.77 -2.56
C VAL A 42 13.17 -21.33 -2.58
N GLU A 43 12.73 -20.69 -1.50
CA GLU A 43 11.40 -20.13 -1.40
C GLU A 43 11.31 -18.78 -2.14
N TRP A 44 11.01 -18.83 -3.44
CA TRP A 44 10.80 -17.62 -4.28
C TRP A 44 9.35 -17.42 -4.70
N ARG A 45 8.52 -18.46 -4.56
CA ARG A 45 7.11 -18.41 -4.96
C ARG A 45 6.29 -17.67 -3.92
N LEU A 46 5.54 -16.68 -4.39
CA LEU A 46 4.52 -16.04 -3.57
C LEU A 46 3.38 -17.04 -3.32
N ARG A 47 3.20 -17.48 -2.07
CA ARG A 47 2.22 -18.52 -1.72
C ARG A 47 0.78 -18.01 -1.83
N ASP A 48 0.51 -16.80 -1.33
CA ASP A 48 -0.84 -16.22 -1.27
C ASP A 48 -0.94 -14.94 -2.11
N ARG A 49 -1.57 -15.03 -3.28
CA ARG A 49 -1.96 -13.83 -4.04
C ARG A 49 -3.19 -13.19 -3.39
N MET A 50 -3.13 -11.90 -3.14
CA MET A 50 -4.21 -11.11 -2.54
C MET A 50 -4.69 -10.08 -3.55
N LYS A 51 -5.99 -9.75 -3.52
CA LYS A 51 -6.51 -8.67 -4.36
C LYS A 51 -7.38 -7.71 -3.58
N THR A 52 -7.14 -6.42 -3.78
CA THR A 52 -8.08 -5.39 -3.34
C THR A 52 -9.23 -5.28 -4.34
N VAL A 53 -10.43 -5.68 -3.90
CA VAL A 53 -11.63 -5.76 -4.77
C VAL A 53 -12.63 -4.64 -4.54
N SER A 54 -12.52 -3.90 -3.45
CA SER A 54 -13.41 -2.81 -3.08
C SER A 54 -12.64 -1.65 -2.45
N VAL A 55 -13.08 -0.43 -2.70
CA VAL A 55 -12.49 0.80 -2.18
C VAL A 55 -13.60 1.70 -1.61
N ALA A 56 -13.49 2.05 -0.33
CA ALA A 56 -14.30 3.06 0.34
C ALA A 56 -13.54 4.39 0.35
N LEU A 57 -14.16 5.45 -0.17
CA LEU A 57 -13.63 6.82 -0.14
C LEU A 57 -14.50 7.65 0.81
N VAL A 58 -14.03 7.85 2.03
CA VAL A 58 -14.72 8.62 3.07
C VAL A 58 -14.11 10.02 3.11
N MET A 59 -14.89 11.00 2.67
CA MET A 59 -14.47 12.39 2.57
C MET A 59 -15.19 13.20 3.64
N CYS A 60 -14.46 13.70 4.63
CA CYS A 60 -14.98 14.57 5.68
C CYS A 60 -14.35 15.97 5.52
N LEU A 61 -14.87 16.76 4.58
CA LEU A 61 -14.27 18.02 4.14
C LEU A 61 -15.01 19.28 4.59
N HIS A 62 -16.34 19.20 4.79
CA HIS A 62 -17.20 20.33 5.18
C HIS A 62 -16.81 21.67 4.51
N ILE A 63 -16.75 21.66 3.18
CA ILE A 63 -16.14 22.75 2.39
C ILE A 63 -16.72 24.12 2.79
N GLY A 64 -15.83 25.03 3.18
CA GLY A 64 -16.17 26.39 3.60
C GLY A 64 -16.32 26.58 5.11
N VAL A 65 -16.23 25.52 5.90
CA VAL A 65 -16.27 25.56 7.37
C VAL A 65 -15.03 24.88 7.93
N ASP A 66 -14.18 25.66 8.59
CA ASP A 66 -12.96 25.12 9.21
C ASP A 66 -13.26 24.47 10.57
N PRO A 67 -12.64 23.34 10.91
CA PRO A 67 -12.78 22.74 12.22
C PRO A 67 -12.14 23.61 13.32
N PRO A 68 -12.65 23.55 14.56
CA PRO A 68 -12.30 24.48 15.63
C PRO A 68 -10.84 24.41 16.09
N ASP A 69 -10.13 23.33 15.77
CA ASP A 69 -8.76 23.06 16.22
C ASP A 69 -7.69 23.31 15.16
N VAL A 70 -8.09 23.82 13.97
CA VAL A 70 -7.19 24.16 12.87
C VAL A 70 -7.24 25.65 12.61
N VAL A 71 -6.11 26.33 12.84
CA VAL A 71 -5.94 27.75 12.45
C VAL A 71 -5.26 27.80 11.10
N LYS A 72 -5.99 28.19 10.04
CA LYS A 72 -5.43 28.30 8.69
C LYS A 72 -4.63 29.58 8.52
N ALA A 73 -3.45 29.46 7.91
CA ALA A 73 -2.69 30.61 7.43
C ALA A 73 -3.39 31.30 6.25
N ASN A 74 -3.04 32.55 5.96
CA ASN A 74 -3.46 33.23 4.74
C ASN A 74 -2.22 33.75 3.99
N PRO A 75 -1.86 33.19 2.82
CA PRO A 75 -2.53 32.09 2.10
C PRO A 75 -2.29 30.71 2.74
N CYS A 76 -3.16 29.74 2.44
CA CYS A 76 -3.04 28.33 2.86
C CYS A 76 -3.14 27.37 1.68
N SER A 77 -2.74 26.11 1.89
CA SER A 77 -3.04 24.99 0.99
C SER A 77 -4.56 24.77 0.91
N LYS A 78 -5.08 24.67 -0.32
CA LYS A 78 -6.53 24.59 -0.58
C LYS A 78 -6.95 23.49 -1.54
N LEU A 79 -6.06 23.10 -2.46
CA LEU A 79 -6.43 22.12 -3.47
C LEU A 79 -6.66 20.76 -2.81
N GLU A 80 -7.78 20.15 -3.14
CA GLU A 80 -8.14 18.79 -2.74
C GLU A 80 -8.29 17.99 -4.03
N CYS A 81 -7.52 16.91 -4.17
CA CYS A 81 -7.46 16.09 -5.38
C CYS A 81 -7.23 16.93 -6.65
N TRP A 82 -6.40 17.97 -6.54
CA TRP A 82 -6.11 18.94 -7.61
C TRP A 82 -7.27 19.83 -8.05
N ILE A 83 -8.34 19.93 -7.24
CA ILE A 83 -9.49 20.80 -7.47
C ILE A 83 -9.48 21.91 -6.42
N ASP A 84 -9.73 23.15 -6.85
CA ASP A 84 -9.99 24.25 -5.92
C ASP A 84 -11.44 24.15 -5.40
N PRO A 85 -11.66 23.82 -4.11
CA PRO A 85 -13.00 23.65 -3.57
C PRO A 85 -13.82 24.94 -3.54
N PHE A 86 -13.18 26.11 -3.64
CA PHE A 86 -13.84 27.41 -3.65
C PHE A 86 -14.17 27.93 -5.05
N SER A 87 -13.76 27.21 -6.10
CA SER A 87 -14.09 27.56 -7.49
C SER A 87 -15.54 27.25 -7.89
N MET A 88 -16.28 26.53 -7.04
CA MET A 88 -17.67 26.13 -7.28
C MET A 88 -18.45 26.03 -5.97
N THR A 89 -19.73 25.64 -6.03
CA THR A 89 -20.53 25.47 -4.80
C THR A 89 -19.98 24.33 -3.95
N PRO A 90 -20.01 24.41 -2.59
CA PRO A 90 -19.43 23.40 -1.70
C PRO A 90 -19.86 21.97 -2.02
N ARG A 91 -21.15 21.75 -2.29
CA ARG A 91 -21.67 20.43 -2.67
C ARG A 91 -21.07 19.90 -3.97
N ARG A 92 -21.00 20.74 -5.00
CA ARG A 92 -20.45 20.35 -6.30
C ARG A 92 -18.94 20.12 -6.23
N ALA A 93 -18.24 20.92 -5.41
CA ALA A 93 -16.83 20.73 -5.13
C ALA A 93 -16.59 19.36 -4.50
N LEU A 94 -17.34 19.01 -3.44
CA LEU A 94 -17.23 17.73 -2.76
C LEU A 94 -17.49 16.53 -3.69
N GLU A 95 -18.53 16.60 -4.52
CA GLU A 95 -18.83 15.58 -5.53
C GLU A 95 -17.70 15.46 -6.57
N SER A 96 -17.12 16.58 -7.01
CA SER A 96 -16.04 16.61 -8.00
C SER A 96 -14.72 16.08 -7.44
N ILE A 97 -14.37 16.44 -6.19
CA ILE A 97 -13.19 15.94 -5.48
C ILE A 97 -13.28 14.42 -5.33
N ALA A 98 -14.43 13.88 -4.90
CA ALA A 98 -14.59 12.45 -4.72
C ALA A 98 -14.54 11.67 -6.05
N ALA A 99 -15.14 12.22 -7.11
CA ALA A 99 -15.05 11.64 -8.45
C ALA A 99 -13.59 11.64 -8.96
N GLU A 100 -12.85 12.71 -8.68
CA GLU A 100 -11.45 12.80 -9.04
C GLU A 100 -10.58 11.82 -8.24
N LEU A 101 -10.76 11.72 -6.93
CA LEU A 101 -10.06 10.75 -6.10
C LEU A 101 -10.31 9.31 -6.56
N GLN A 102 -11.57 8.98 -6.89
CA GLN A 102 -11.91 7.69 -7.48
C GLN A 102 -11.13 7.46 -8.77
N ARG A 103 -11.12 8.42 -9.69
CA ARG A 103 -10.37 8.35 -10.96
C ARG A 103 -8.87 8.14 -10.72
N GLN A 104 -8.30 8.77 -9.70
CA GLN A 104 -6.88 8.60 -9.38
C GLN A 104 -6.59 7.18 -8.88
N TYR A 105 -7.44 6.59 -8.02
CA TYR A 105 -7.29 5.20 -7.60
C TYR A 105 -7.56 4.18 -8.71
N GLU A 106 -8.53 4.45 -9.60
CA GLU A 106 -8.85 3.59 -10.75
C GLU A 106 -7.66 3.38 -11.68
N ARG A 107 -6.71 4.32 -11.73
CA ARG A 107 -5.45 4.15 -12.48
C ARG A 107 -4.59 3.00 -11.92
N TRP A 108 -4.64 2.77 -10.61
CA TRP A 108 -3.88 1.72 -9.93
C TRP A 108 -4.66 0.41 -9.82
N GLN A 109 -5.98 0.47 -9.69
CA GLN A 109 -6.86 -0.69 -9.63
C GLN A 109 -8.20 -0.43 -10.33
N SER A 110 -8.24 -0.60 -11.65
CA SER A 110 -9.42 -0.30 -12.47
C SER A 110 -10.60 -1.27 -12.29
N LYS A 111 -10.36 -2.47 -11.74
CA LYS A 111 -11.38 -3.52 -11.61
C LYS A 111 -12.02 -3.60 -10.22
N ALA A 112 -11.63 -2.73 -9.29
CA ALA A 112 -12.24 -2.68 -7.96
C ALA A 112 -13.60 -1.96 -8.00
N ARG A 113 -14.44 -2.23 -7.00
CA ARG A 113 -15.69 -1.51 -6.77
C ARG A 113 -15.43 -0.30 -5.88
N TYR A 114 -15.66 0.90 -6.42
CA TYR A 114 -15.51 2.16 -5.71
C TYR A 114 -16.83 2.62 -5.11
N LYS A 115 -16.77 3.10 -3.86
CA LYS A 115 -17.91 3.68 -3.14
C LYS A 115 -17.44 4.90 -2.35
N SER A 116 -17.99 6.06 -2.69
CA SER A 116 -17.71 7.32 -1.99
C SER A 116 -18.79 7.62 -0.95
N SER A 117 -18.39 8.18 0.17
CA SER A 117 -19.23 8.66 1.25
C SER A 117 -18.80 10.10 1.57
N LEU A 118 -19.69 11.05 1.27
CA LEU A 118 -19.39 12.47 1.24
C LEU A 118 -20.00 13.13 2.47
N ASP A 119 -19.15 13.72 3.32
CA ASP A 119 -19.48 14.23 4.65
C ASP A 119 -20.46 13.30 5.41
N PRO A 120 -20.10 12.02 5.63
CA PRO A 120 -21.05 11.01 6.09
C PRO A 120 -21.37 11.08 7.58
N THR A 121 -22.46 10.40 7.93
CA THR A 121 -22.75 10.04 9.33
C THR A 121 -22.12 8.71 9.73
N GLN A 122 -22.07 8.44 11.03
CA GLN A 122 -21.62 7.13 11.57
C GLN A 122 -22.42 5.96 10.96
N ASP A 123 -23.73 6.12 10.79
CA ASP A 123 -24.59 5.09 10.20
C ASP A 123 -24.25 4.83 8.73
N ASP A 124 -23.88 5.87 7.98
CA ASP A 124 -23.49 5.74 6.58
C ASP A 124 -22.18 4.97 6.46
N ILE A 125 -21.18 5.27 7.30
CA ILE A 125 -19.92 4.54 7.35
C ILE A 125 -20.14 3.09 7.76
N LYS A 126 -20.95 2.83 8.80
CA LYS A 126 -21.27 1.47 9.23
C LYS A 126 -21.88 0.64 8.10
N LYS A 127 -22.90 1.19 7.42
CA LYS A 127 -23.56 0.53 6.28
C LYS A 127 -22.58 0.30 5.13
N LEU A 128 -21.72 1.28 4.82
CA LEU A 128 -20.70 1.18 3.79
C LEU A 128 -19.73 0.04 4.09
N CYS A 129 -19.09 0.05 5.26
CA CYS A 129 -18.09 -0.95 5.66
C CYS A 129 -18.68 -2.37 5.64
N MET A 130 -19.83 -2.56 6.30
CA MET A 130 -20.50 -3.87 6.35
C MET A 130 -20.92 -4.37 4.96
N THR A 131 -21.38 -3.47 4.08
CA THR A 131 -21.75 -3.83 2.70
C THR A 131 -20.53 -4.24 1.88
N LEU A 132 -19.42 -3.50 1.99
CA LEU A 132 -18.20 -3.82 1.26
C LEU A 132 -17.58 -5.14 1.74
N ARG A 133 -17.52 -5.38 3.07
CA ARG A 133 -17.04 -6.64 3.64
C ARG A 133 -17.87 -7.83 3.19
N ARG A 134 -19.19 -7.75 3.28
CA ARG A 134 -20.08 -8.83 2.81
C ARG A 134 -19.82 -9.19 1.34
N ASN A 135 -19.52 -8.19 0.50
CA ASN A 135 -19.27 -8.40 -0.93
C ASN A 135 -17.83 -8.84 -1.26
N ALA A 136 -16.85 -8.47 -0.44
CA ALA A 136 -15.44 -8.81 -0.64
C ALA A 136 -15.09 -10.22 -0.12
N ARG A 137 -15.84 -10.74 0.86
CA ARG A 137 -15.55 -12.01 1.54
C ARG A 137 -14.14 -11.96 2.14
N GLU A 138 -13.23 -12.77 1.62
CA GLU A 138 -11.84 -12.91 2.08
C GLU A 138 -10.86 -12.00 1.32
N GLU A 139 -11.33 -11.25 0.32
CA GLU A 139 -10.51 -10.31 -0.44
C GLU A 139 -10.31 -9.00 0.31
N ARG A 140 -9.28 -8.24 -0.09
CA ARG A 140 -8.91 -6.99 0.57
C ARG A 140 -9.87 -5.85 0.22
N ILE A 141 -10.11 -4.96 1.19
CA ILE A 141 -10.83 -3.71 1.02
C ILE A 141 -9.92 -2.55 1.39
N LEU A 142 -9.90 -1.50 0.57
CA LEU A 142 -9.27 -0.23 0.93
C LEU A 142 -10.28 0.70 1.58
N PHE A 143 -9.92 1.28 2.72
CA PHE A 143 -10.64 2.36 3.37
C PHE A 143 -9.77 3.62 3.37
N HIS A 144 -10.17 4.61 2.58
CA HIS A 144 -9.53 5.92 2.54
C HIS A 144 -10.37 6.89 3.35
N TYR A 145 -9.75 7.55 4.33
CA TYR A 145 -10.36 8.59 5.15
C TYR A 145 -9.58 9.90 4.97
N ASN A 146 -10.26 10.92 4.46
CA ASN A 146 -9.76 12.29 4.44
C ASN A 146 -10.54 13.10 5.49
N GLY A 147 -9.83 13.58 6.51
CA GLY A 147 -10.39 14.22 7.70
C GLY A 147 -10.12 15.73 7.79
N HIS A 148 -9.97 16.45 6.67
CA HIS A 148 -9.54 17.85 6.69
C HIS A 148 -10.61 18.86 7.17
N GLY A 149 -11.89 18.50 7.10
CA GLY A 149 -13.01 19.34 7.51
C GLY A 149 -13.53 19.07 8.92
N VAL A 150 -12.84 18.22 9.68
CA VAL A 150 -13.23 17.77 11.02
C VAL A 150 -12.06 17.92 12.00
N PRO A 151 -12.32 17.90 13.33
CA PRO A 151 -11.24 17.96 14.31
C PRO A 151 -10.25 16.81 14.18
N ARG A 152 -9.07 16.99 14.79
CA ARG A 152 -8.05 15.96 14.87
C ARG A 152 -8.55 14.70 15.62
N PRO A 153 -8.04 13.51 15.26
CA PRO A 153 -8.32 12.28 15.99
C PRO A 153 -7.96 12.40 17.48
N THR A 154 -8.72 11.72 18.33
CA THR A 154 -8.56 11.79 19.79
C THR A 154 -7.65 10.69 20.32
N ALA A 155 -7.04 10.91 21.48
CA ALA A 155 -6.27 9.89 22.20
C ALA A 155 -7.13 8.70 22.69
N ASN A 156 -8.46 8.83 22.65
CA ASN A 156 -9.40 7.77 23.01
C ASN A 156 -9.65 6.78 21.85
N GLY A 157 -9.08 7.05 20.67
CA GLY A 157 -9.23 6.18 19.51
C GLY A 157 -10.48 6.49 18.71
N GLU A 158 -10.74 7.78 18.50
CA GLU A 158 -11.88 8.27 17.73
C GLU A 158 -11.40 9.13 16.56
N ILE A 159 -12.03 8.94 15.41
CA ILE A 159 -11.99 9.88 14.28
C ILE A 159 -13.34 10.57 14.17
N TRP A 160 -13.42 11.68 13.44
CA TRP A 160 -14.61 12.52 13.44
C TRP A 160 -15.39 12.41 12.13
N VAL A 161 -16.70 12.43 12.25
CA VAL A 161 -17.67 12.45 11.15
C VAL A 161 -18.77 13.46 11.45
N PHE A 162 -19.82 13.54 10.63
CA PHE A 162 -20.90 14.52 10.83
C PHE A 162 -22.18 13.90 11.37
N ASN A 163 -23.04 14.74 11.94
CA ASN A 163 -24.47 14.41 12.06
C ASN A 163 -25.21 14.79 10.77
N LYS A 164 -26.46 14.34 10.63
CA LYS A 164 -27.28 14.59 9.42
C LYS A 164 -27.48 16.06 9.07
N ASN A 165 -27.39 16.94 10.07
CA ASN A 165 -27.68 18.36 9.93
C ASN A 165 -26.39 19.21 9.84
N PHE A 166 -25.21 18.59 9.84
CA PHE A 166 -23.91 19.26 9.84
C PHE A 166 -23.72 20.31 10.94
N THR A 167 -24.37 20.11 12.09
CA THR A 167 -24.28 21.01 13.25
C THR A 167 -23.25 20.56 14.28
N GLN A 168 -22.87 19.28 14.26
CA GLN A 168 -21.97 18.68 15.23
C GLN A 168 -21.03 17.69 14.55
N TYR A 169 -19.80 17.65 15.04
CA TYR A 169 -18.87 16.56 14.79
C TYR A 169 -19.23 15.39 15.73
N ILE A 170 -19.33 14.20 15.16
CA ILE A 170 -19.69 12.97 15.87
C ILE A 170 -18.45 12.08 15.93
N PRO A 171 -18.04 11.61 17.13
CA PRO A 171 -16.90 10.72 17.26
C PRO A 171 -17.26 9.32 16.73
N LEU A 172 -16.36 8.75 15.94
CA LEU A 172 -16.42 7.39 15.43
C LEU A 172 -15.27 6.59 16.04
N SER A 173 -15.61 5.54 16.80
CA SER A 173 -14.64 4.62 17.39
C SER A 173 -13.86 3.85 16.31
N LEU A 174 -12.54 3.87 16.39
CA LEU A 174 -11.64 3.09 15.53
C LEU A 174 -11.84 1.59 15.73
N TYR A 175 -12.14 1.17 16.97
CA TYR A 175 -12.44 -0.22 17.29
C TYR A 175 -13.69 -0.72 16.56
N ASP A 176 -14.75 0.10 16.52
CA ASP A 176 -15.97 -0.23 15.78
C ASP A 176 -15.72 -0.27 14.26
N LEU A 177 -14.97 0.71 13.75
CA LEU A 177 -14.57 0.76 12.34
C LEU A 177 -13.83 -0.51 11.93
N GLN A 178 -12.86 -0.96 12.74
CA GLN A 178 -12.10 -2.18 12.49
C GLN A 178 -12.99 -3.42 12.51
N LYS A 179 -13.96 -3.51 13.43
CA LYS A 179 -14.95 -4.59 13.45
C LYS A 179 -15.85 -4.59 12.21
N TRP A 180 -16.30 -3.44 11.73
CA TRP A 180 -17.16 -3.36 10.54
C TRP A 180 -16.43 -3.67 9.25
N MET A 181 -15.18 -3.19 9.14
CA MET A 181 -14.33 -3.44 8.00
C MET A 181 -13.85 -4.89 7.97
N SER A 182 -13.53 -5.48 9.12
CA SER A 182 -12.92 -6.80 9.26
C SER A 182 -11.66 -6.96 8.38
N SER A 183 -11.05 -8.14 8.39
CA SER A 183 -9.80 -8.40 7.67
C SER A 183 -10.04 -9.33 6.48
N PRO A 184 -9.20 -9.28 5.43
CA PRO A 184 -8.07 -8.37 5.23
C PRO A 184 -8.48 -6.98 4.74
N SER A 185 -7.85 -5.93 5.25
CA SER A 185 -8.10 -4.53 4.91
C SER A 185 -6.81 -3.71 4.77
N ILE A 186 -6.91 -2.57 4.09
CA ILE A 186 -5.88 -1.53 4.06
C ILE A 186 -6.53 -0.18 4.34
N PHE A 187 -5.91 0.64 5.18
CA PHE A 187 -6.43 1.93 5.61
C PHE A 187 -5.46 3.04 5.21
N VAL A 188 -6.02 4.16 4.72
CA VAL A 188 -5.29 5.39 4.42
C VAL A 188 -5.94 6.51 5.21
N PHE A 189 -5.19 7.16 6.09
CA PHE A 189 -5.63 8.28 6.91
C PHE A 189 -4.90 9.56 6.48
N ASP A 190 -5.59 10.40 5.72
CA ASP A 190 -5.14 11.75 5.38
C ASP A 190 -5.79 12.76 6.33
N CYS A 191 -5.11 12.98 7.46
CA CYS A 191 -5.49 13.95 8.48
C CYS A 191 -4.28 14.32 9.33
N SER A 192 -4.38 15.45 10.04
CA SER A 192 -3.40 15.80 11.06
C SER A 192 -3.48 14.83 12.25
N HIS A 193 -2.34 14.54 12.89
CA HIS A 193 -2.22 13.59 14.01
C HIS A 193 -2.58 12.13 13.63
N ALA A 194 -2.40 11.75 12.36
CA ALA A 194 -2.70 10.40 11.89
C ALA A 194 -1.93 9.30 12.66
N GLY A 195 -0.73 9.59 13.17
CA GLY A 195 0.04 8.65 13.98
C GLY A 195 -0.70 8.13 15.22
N VAL A 196 -1.56 8.95 15.85
CA VAL A 196 -2.38 8.53 16.99
C VAL A 196 -3.35 7.44 16.57
N VAL A 197 -3.96 7.59 15.39
CA VAL A 197 -4.86 6.60 14.80
C VAL A 197 -4.13 5.27 14.61
N LEU A 198 -2.94 5.30 14.00
CA LEU A 198 -2.16 4.09 13.71
C LEU A 198 -1.83 3.31 14.98
N ASN A 199 -1.33 3.99 16.01
CA ASN A 199 -0.95 3.35 17.27
C ASN A 199 -2.14 2.71 17.99
N LEU A 200 -3.29 3.38 17.99
CA LEU A 200 -4.50 2.86 18.62
C LEU A 200 -5.12 1.71 17.81
N PHE A 201 -5.04 1.77 16.48
CA PHE A 201 -5.48 0.69 15.60
C PHE A 201 -4.75 -0.63 15.90
N VAL A 202 -3.44 -0.58 16.17
CA VAL A 202 -2.66 -1.78 16.54
C VAL A 202 -3.16 -2.36 17.86
N LYS A 203 -3.36 -1.53 18.89
CA LYS A 203 -3.88 -1.99 20.20
C LYS A 203 -5.28 -2.59 20.08
N PHE A 204 -6.15 -1.98 19.29
CA PHE A 204 -7.50 -2.50 19.05
C PHE A 204 -7.47 -3.79 18.22
N ALA A 205 -6.53 -3.94 17.27
CA ALA A 205 -6.33 -5.18 16.52
C ALA A 205 -6.01 -6.35 17.46
N GLU A 206 -5.06 -6.15 18.38
CA GLU A 206 -4.68 -7.16 19.39
C GLU A 206 -5.84 -7.55 20.29
N GLN A 207 -6.64 -6.56 20.70
CA GLN A 207 -7.84 -6.81 21.51
C GLN A 207 -8.89 -7.62 20.73
N ILE A 208 -9.16 -7.26 19.47
CA ILE A 208 -10.12 -7.98 18.62
C ILE A 208 -9.65 -9.41 18.37
N ASP A 209 -8.36 -9.64 18.13
CA ASP A 209 -7.80 -10.97 17.94
C ASP A 209 -7.95 -11.84 19.19
N LYS A 210 -7.71 -11.28 20.38
CA LYS A 210 -7.93 -11.99 21.64
C LYS A 210 -9.40 -12.37 21.82
N GLU A 211 -10.33 -11.45 21.57
CA GLU A 211 -11.76 -11.71 21.63
C GLU A 211 -12.18 -12.81 20.63
N LEU A 212 -11.62 -12.82 19.42
CA LEU A 212 -11.86 -13.85 18.41
C LEU A 212 -11.33 -15.22 18.85
N GLU A 213 -10.15 -15.27 19.46
CA GLU A 213 -9.57 -16.53 19.96
C GLU A 213 -10.40 -17.12 21.11
N ASP A 214 -10.83 -16.29 22.05
CA ASP A 214 -11.69 -16.71 23.16
C ASP A 214 -13.05 -17.19 22.64
N ALA A 215 -13.64 -16.51 21.65
CA ALA A 215 -14.87 -16.95 21.00
C ALA A 215 -14.70 -18.31 20.29
N ARG A 216 -13.58 -18.53 19.59
CA ARG A 216 -13.26 -19.83 18.94
C ARG A 216 -13.14 -20.96 19.98
N LYS A 217 -12.46 -20.72 21.10
CA LYS A 217 -12.34 -21.69 22.21
C LYS A 217 -13.70 -22.06 22.80
N ASN A 218 -14.57 -21.07 23.02
CA ASN A 218 -15.92 -21.29 23.54
C ASN A 218 -16.78 -22.10 22.56
N LEU A 219 -16.73 -21.81 21.24
CA LEU A 219 -17.44 -22.61 20.24
C LEU A 219 -16.94 -24.05 20.19
N ALA A 220 -15.63 -24.28 20.25
CA ALA A 220 -15.04 -25.62 20.23
C ALA A 220 -15.50 -26.45 21.44
N GLN A 221 -15.58 -25.83 22.62
CA GLN A 221 -16.10 -26.48 23.83
C GLN A 221 -17.59 -26.85 23.70
N VAL A 222 -18.45 -25.96 23.22
CA VAL A 222 -19.89 -26.26 23.04
C VAL A 222 -20.11 -27.38 22.01
N SER A 223 -19.31 -27.39 20.93
CA SER A 223 -19.37 -28.43 19.88
C SER A 223 -19.00 -29.82 20.40
N SER A 224 -18.10 -29.90 21.39
CA SER A 224 -17.71 -31.17 22.00
C SER A 224 -18.77 -31.77 22.95
N ILE A 225 -19.74 -30.96 23.39
CA ILE A 225 -20.81 -31.38 24.32
C ILE A 225 -22.07 -31.82 23.56
N SER A 226 -22.31 -31.31 22.34
CA SER A 226 -23.53 -31.57 21.55
C SER A 226 -23.49 -32.83 20.68
N SER A 227 -22.42 -33.61 20.69
CA SER A 227 -22.27 -34.83 19.88
C SER A 227 -23.18 -36.01 20.28
N THR A 228 -24.07 -35.84 21.26
CA THR A 228 -25.02 -36.87 21.73
C THR A 228 -26.47 -36.70 21.24
N SER A 229 -26.80 -35.70 20.41
CA SER A 229 -28.18 -35.51 19.91
C SER A 229 -28.31 -35.67 18.39
N THR A 230 -29.10 -36.65 17.96
CA THR A 230 -29.32 -37.15 16.58
C THR A 230 -30.26 -36.31 15.70
N HIS A 231 -30.37 -34.99 15.91
CA HIS A 231 -31.24 -34.14 15.07
C HIS A 231 -30.46 -33.15 14.21
N PRO A 232 -30.53 -33.24 12.86
CA PRO A 232 -29.88 -32.29 11.97
C PRO A 232 -30.78 -31.05 11.82
N ALA A 233 -30.65 -30.10 12.73
CA ALA A 233 -31.20 -28.76 12.53
C ALA A 233 -30.19 -27.94 11.71
N SER A 234 -30.63 -27.45 10.55
CA SER A 234 -29.90 -26.53 9.67
C SER A 234 -29.75 -25.15 10.30
N GLN A 235 -29.02 -25.06 11.41
CA GLN A 235 -28.58 -23.79 11.97
C GLN A 235 -27.29 -23.40 11.26
N THR A 236 -27.38 -22.41 10.37
CA THR A 236 -26.21 -21.69 9.86
C THR A 236 -25.50 -21.03 11.04
N MET A 237 -24.47 -21.68 11.56
CA MET A 237 -23.57 -21.11 12.55
C MET A 237 -22.97 -19.80 12.02
N PRO A 238 -22.89 -18.72 12.82
CA PRO A 238 -22.19 -17.51 12.40
C PRO A 238 -20.73 -17.85 12.10
N SER A 239 -20.29 -17.67 10.86
CA SER A 239 -18.89 -17.87 10.49
C SER A 239 -18.04 -16.77 11.14
N LEU A 240 -17.15 -17.15 12.06
CA LEU A 240 -16.18 -16.21 12.61
C LEU A 240 -15.18 -15.80 11.51
N PRO A 241 -14.68 -14.54 11.53
CA PRO A 241 -13.59 -14.12 10.66
C PRO A 241 -12.41 -15.09 10.78
N THR A 242 -11.78 -15.42 9.65
CA THR A 242 -10.63 -16.33 9.56
C THR A 242 -9.30 -15.59 9.67
N SER A 243 -9.24 -14.36 9.15
CA SER A 243 -8.06 -13.50 9.13
C SER A 243 -7.95 -12.62 10.37
N SER A 244 -6.71 -12.35 10.77
CA SER A 244 -6.37 -11.51 11.93
C SER A 244 -6.25 -10.03 11.52
N PRO A 245 -6.93 -9.10 12.22
CA PRO A 245 -6.72 -7.65 12.08
C PRO A 245 -5.29 -7.16 12.24
N ILE A 246 -4.39 -7.89 12.92
CA ILE A 246 -2.97 -7.53 12.99
C ILE A 246 -2.30 -7.61 11.61
N GLN A 247 -2.90 -8.33 10.64
CA GLN A 247 -2.40 -8.40 9.27
C GLN A 247 -2.88 -7.26 8.36
N ASP A 248 -3.76 -6.38 8.86
CA ASP A 248 -4.22 -5.22 8.11
C ASP A 248 -3.07 -4.21 7.91
N ILE A 249 -3.18 -3.43 6.84
CA ILE A 249 -2.16 -2.46 6.45
C ILE A 249 -2.66 -1.06 6.77
N LEU A 250 -1.84 -0.22 7.38
CA LEU A 250 -2.20 1.14 7.75
C LEU A 250 -1.19 2.12 7.17
N LEU A 251 -1.69 3.19 6.54
CA LEU A 251 -0.91 4.32 6.04
C LEU A 251 -1.48 5.60 6.65
N GLY A 252 -0.64 6.39 7.31
CA GLY A 252 -1.05 7.67 7.91
C GLY A 252 -0.16 8.81 7.41
N ALA A 253 -0.76 9.98 7.24
CA ALA A 253 -0.10 11.14 6.64
C ALA A 253 1.01 11.78 7.47
N CYS A 254 0.99 11.62 8.80
CA CYS A 254 1.93 12.28 9.71
C CYS A 254 2.00 11.56 11.07
N GLY A 255 3.00 11.90 11.88
CA GLY A 255 3.18 11.42 13.25
C GLY A 255 2.11 11.91 14.23
N GLU A 256 2.16 11.40 15.47
CA GLU A 256 1.14 11.64 16.51
C GLU A 256 0.94 13.12 16.86
N ASN A 257 2.02 13.89 16.86
CA ASN A 257 2.03 15.29 17.26
C ASN A 257 2.27 16.24 16.06
N GLU A 258 2.11 15.74 14.84
CA GLU A 258 2.38 16.48 13.62
C GLU A 258 1.09 17.03 13.00
N LEU A 259 1.23 18.19 12.37
CA LEU A 259 0.17 18.84 11.62
C LEU A 259 0.50 18.75 10.13
N LEU A 260 -0.55 18.64 9.31
CA LEU A 260 -0.39 18.71 7.86
C LEU A 260 0.14 20.09 7.44
N PRO A 261 0.96 20.15 6.37
CA PRO A 261 1.54 21.39 5.91
C PRO A 261 0.49 22.35 5.32
N MET A 262 0.65 23.64 5.61
CA MET A 262 -0.25 24.70 5.15
C MET A 262 0.32 25.55 4.01
N ASN A 263 1.38 25.10 3.32
CA ASN A 263 1.98 25.86 2.23
C ASN A 263 1.00 25.98 1.05
N ALA A 264 0.65 27.20 0.66
CA ALA A 264 -0.30 27.51 -0.42
C ALA A 264 0.12 26.99 -1.82
N GLU A 265 1.40 26.70 -2.02
CA GLU A 265 1.91 26.13 -3.28
C GLU A 265 1.68 24.62 -3.38
N LEU A 266 1.26 23.97 -2.30
CA LEU A 266 0.99 22.54 -2.22
C LEU A 266 -0.52 22.28 -2.03
N PRO A 267 -1.00 21.11 -2.45
CA PRO A 267 -2.37 20.69 -2.13
C PRO A 267 -2.55 20.48 -0.63
N ALA A 268 -3.79 20.60 -0.16
CA ALA A 268 -4.18 20.28 1.20
C ALA A 268 -4.08 18.76 1.45
N ASP A 269 -4.46 17.95 0.45
CA ASP A 269 -4.30 16.49 0.42
C ASP A 269 -2.93 16.07 -0.12
N LEU A 270 -1.87 16.60 0.48
CA LEU A 270 -0.49 16.30 0.07
C LEU A 270 -0.19 14.81 0.14
N PHE A 271 -0.59 14.14 1.23
CA PHE A 271 -0.35 12.72 1.41
C PHE A 271 -1.10 11.89 0.37
N THR A 272 -2.40 12.15 0.21
CA THR A 272 -3.20 11.51 -0.86
C THR A 272 -2.60 11.77 -2.23
N SER A 273 -2.21 13.00 -2.53
CA SER A 273 -1.58 13.40 -3.79
C SER A 273 -0.29 12.62 -4.09
N CYS A 274 0.54 12.36 -3.07
CA CYS A 274 1.71 11.47 -3.17
C CYS A 274 1.29 10.04 -3.50
N LEU A 275 0.32 9.50 -2.77
CA LEU A 275 -0.13 8.12 -2.94
C LEU A 275 -0.84 7.85 -4.27
N THR A 276 -1.58 8.81 -4.80
CA THR A 276 -2.47 8.58 -5.95
C THR A 276 -1.99 9.25 -7.24
N THR A 277 -1.18 10.31 -7.14
CA THR A 277 -0.67 11.11 -8.26
C THR A 277 0.82 11.48 -8.10
N PRO A 278 1.71 10.49 -7.85
CA PRO A 278 3.10 10.72 -7.43
C PRO A 278 3.91 11.58 -8.39
N ILE A 279 3.77 11.39 -9.71
CA ILE A 279 4.54 12.16 -10.69
C ILE A 279 4.17 13.65 -10.66
N LYS A 280 2.88 13.95 -10.53
CA LYS A 280 2.41 15.34 -10.52
C LYS A 280 2.93 16.08 -9.29
N ILE A 281 2.85 15.45 -8.11
CA ILE A 281 3.35 16.08 -6.87
C ILE A 281 4.88 16.10 -6.79
N ALA A 282 5.58 15.06 -7.27
CA ALA A 282 7.04 15.03 -7.30
C ALA A 282 7.61 16.18 -8.13
N LEU A 283 7.03 16.43 -9.32
CA LEU A 283 7.46 17.53 -10.18
C LEU A 283 7.10 18.89 -9.58
N ARG A 284 5.89 19.02 -9.02
CA ARG A 284 5.49 20.26 -8.33
C ARG A 284 6.44 20.57 -7.17
N TRP A 285 6.73 19.58 -6.34
CA TRP A 285 7.67 19.69 -5.23
C TRP A 285 9.10 20.02 -5.70
N TYR A 286 9.55 19.39 -6.78
CA TYR A 286 10.87 19.62 -7.38
C TYR A 286 11.07 21.08 -7.81
N VAL A 287 10.08 21.69 -8.47
CA VAL A 287 10.16 23.09 -8.93
C VAL A 287 10.15 24.09 -7.77
N LEU A 288 9.53 23.76 -6.64
CA LEU A 288 9.53 24.60 -5.45
C LEU A 288 10.89 24.64 -4.72
N GLN A 289 11.81 23.71 -5.02
CA GLN A 289 13.12 23.70 -4.38
C GLN A 289 13.98 24.89 -4.86
N LYS A 290 14.45 25.70 -3.90
CA LYS A 290 15.18 26.96 -4.14
C LYS A 290 16.40 26.84 -5.07
N ASN A 291 17.07 25.69 -5.08
CA ASN A 291 18.24 25.47 -5.92
C ASN A 291 17.87 25.18 -7.38
N ILE A 292 16.69 24.60 -7.60
CA ILE A 292 16.22 24.14 -8.90
C ILE A 292 15.53 25.27 -9.65
N SER A 293 14.74 26.11 -8.97
CA SER A 293 14.17 27.32 -9.56
C SER A 293 15.25 28.28 -10.10
N ARG A 294 16.49 28.20 -9.60
CA ARG A 294 17.65 28.92 -10.15
C ARG A 294 18.28 28.25 -11.37
N LEU A 295 18.28 26.92 -11.42
CA LEU A 295 18.87 26.16 -12.53
C LEU A 295 17.96 26.11 -13.76
N ASN A 296 16.64 26.04 -13.55
CA ASN A 296 15.63 25.96 -14.60
C ASN A 296 14.50 26.98 -14.37
N PRO A 297 14.77 28.30 -14.51
CA PRO A 297 13.80 29.35 -14.20
C PRO A 297 12.58 29.39 -15.14
N ASN A 298 12.65 28.71 -16.28
CA ASN A 298 11.60 28.72 -17.30
C ASN A 298 10.53 27.63 -17.11
N ILE A 299 10.67 26.76 -16.11
CA ILE A 299 9.68 25.72 -15.84
C ILE A 299 8.64 26.29 -14.87
N ASP A 300 7.43 26.53 -15.36
CA ASP A 300 6.30 26.96 -14.55
C ASP A 300 5.37 25.80 -14.14
N GLN A 301 4.36 26.09 -13.32
CA GLN A 301 3.37 25.08 -12.89
C GLN A 301 2.48 24.59 -14.04
N ASP A 302 2.19 25.45 -15.03
CA ASP A 302 1.32 25.10 -16.17
C ASP A 302 1.97 24.04 -17.07
N MET A 303 3.29 24.11 -17.24
CA MET A 303 4.07 23.10 -17.94
C MET A 303 4.00 21.73 -17.25
N ILE A 304 3.99 21.68 -15.91
CA ILE A 304 3.85 20.44 -15.13
C ILE A 304 2.45 19.84 -15.32
N ASP A 305 1.42 20.68 -15.34
CA ASP A 305 0.04 20.26 -15.54
C ASP A 305 -0.23 19.73 -16.96
N LYS A 306 0.58 20.15 -17.95
CA LYS A 306 0.40 19.85 -19.37
C LYS A 306 1.53 19.01 -19.98
N ILE A 307 2.14 18.12 -19.19
CA ILE A 307 3.16 17.19 -19.72
C ILE A 307 2.51 16.29 -20.78
N PRO A 308 3.10 16.22 -22.00
CA PRO A 308 2.52 15.44 -23.07
C PRO A 308 2.60 13.94 -22.76
N GLY A 309 1.54 13.22 -23.11
CA GLY A 309 1.49 11.77 -23.00
C GLY A 309 0.50 11.23 -21.98
N THR A 310 0.64 9.93 -21.71
CA THR A 310 -0.17 9.23 -20.72
C THR A 310 0.74 8.36 -19.85
N VAL A 311 0.35 8.14 -18.59
CA VAL A 311 1.15 7.35 -17.63
C VAL A 311 1.34 5.88 -18.05
N THR A 312 0.50 5.37 -18.95
CA THR A 312 0.56 4.00 -19.48
C THR A 312 1.47 3.88 -20.70
N ASP A 313 1.65 4.95 -21.47
CA ASP A 313 2.50 4.95 -22.66
C ASP A 313 3.94 5.32 -22.32
N ARG A 314 4.79 4.31 -22.17
CA ARG A 314 6.23 4.44 -21.86
C ARG A 314 7.03 5.23 -22.90
N LYS A 315 6.49 5.43 -24.12
CA LYS A 315 7.15 6.24 -25.16
C LYS A 315 6.83 7.72 -25.03
N SER A 316 5.82 8.06 -24.25
CA SER A 316 5.46 9.44 -23.96
C SER A 316 6.25 9.97 -22.77
N MET A 317 6.48 11.29 -22.71
CA MET A 317 7.28 11.90 -21.63
C MET A 317 6.71 11.58 -20.24
N LEU A 318 5.38 11.67 -20.09
CA LEU A 318 4.71 11.35 -18.84
C LEU A 318 4.85 9.87 -18.45
N GLY A 319 4.75 8.97 -19.42
CA GLY A 319 4.89 7.53 -19.16
C GLY A 319 6.33 7.10 -18.90
N GLU A 320 7.31 7.76 -19.52
CA GLU A 320 8.73 7.55 -19.24
C GLU A 320 9.07 7.97 -17.80
N LEU A 321 8.64 9.17 -17.37
CA LEU A 321 8.81 9.62 -15.98
C LEU A 321 8.14 8.66 -14.98
N ASN A 322 6.92 8.20 -15.30
CA ASN A 322 6.23 7.21 -14.47
C ASN A 322 6.99 5.88 -14.39
N TRP A 323 7.61 5.45 -15.49
CA TRP A 323 8.39 4.22 -15.52
C TRP A 323 9.70 4.33 -14.73
N ILE A 324 10.42 5.45 -14.86
CA ILE A 324 11.62 5.76 -14.06
C ILE A 324 11.26 5.79 -12.58
N PHE A 325 10.20 6.51 -12.20
CA PHE A 325 9.74 6.57 -10.81
C PHE A 325 9.43 5.19 -10.24
N THR A 326 8.75 4.33 -11.01
CA THR A 326 8.46 2.95 -10.61
C THR A 326 9.75 2.15 -10.41
N ALA A 327 10.73 2.28 -11.31
CA ALA A 327 12.00 1.57 -11.20
C ALA A 327 12.81 2.02 -9.98
N VAL A 328 12.89 3.33 -9.74
CA VAL A 328 13.62 3.91 -8.59
C VAL A 328 12.98 3.47 -7.28
N THR A 329 11.67 3.64 -7.12
CA THR A 329 10.96 3.28 -5.87
C THR A 329 11.00 1.78 -5.58
N ASP A 330 10.85 0.93 -6.59
CA ASP A 330 10.96 -0.53 -6.43
C ASP A 330 12.40 -0.95 -6.06
N THR A 331 13.41 -0.28 -6.62
CA THR A 331 14.82 -0.50 -6.28
C THR A 331 15.13 -0.07 -4.85
N ILE A 332 14.63 1.09 -4.40
CA ILE A 332 14.78 1.54 -3.01
C ILE A 332 14.18 0.51 -2.06
N ALA A 333 12.94 0.06 -2.34
CA ALA A 333 12.26 -0.93 -1.52
C ALA A 333 13.00 -2.27 -1.45
N TRP A 334 13.47 -2.78 -2.58
CA TRP A 334 14.19 -4.06 -2.65
C TRP A 334 15.49 -4.04 -1.85
N ASN A 335 16.22 -2.93 -1.87
CA ASN A 335 17.49 -2.80 -1.15
C ASN A 335 17.31 -2.47 0.34
N SER A 336 16.17 -1.90 0.73
CA SER A 336 15.96 -1.40 2.10
C SER A 336 15.15 -2.34 2.98
N LEU A 337 14.27 -3.17 2.40
CA LEU A 337 13.33 -4.01 3.15
C LEU A 337 13.79 -5.47 3.21
N PRO A 338 13.48 -6.18 4.32
CA PRO A 338 13.60 -7.64 4.36
C PRO A 338 12.77 -8.29 3.25
N LYS A 339 13.25 -9.45 2.77
CA LYS A 339 12.63 -10.20 1.68
C LYS A 339 11.11 -10.41 1.89
N ASP A 340 10.71 -10.84 3.08
CA ASP A 340 9.30 -11.17 3.36
C ASP A 340 8.40 -9.93 3.35
N THR A 341 8.88 -8.83 3.93
CA THR A 341 8.18 -7.53 3.91
C THR A 341 8.06 -6.99 2.49
N PHE A 342 9.13 -7.07 1.70
CA PHE A 342 9.11 -6.67 0.29
C PHE A 342 8.09 -7.49 -0.51
N GLN A 343 8.12 -8.82 -0.38
CA GLN A 343 7.19 -9.69 -1.09
C GLN A 343 5.74 -9.40 -0.70
N ARG A 344 5.45 -9.19 0.59
CA ARG A 344 4.12 -8.85 1.09
C ARG A 344 3.63 -7.49 0.56
N LEU A 345 4.45 -6.45 0.58
CA LEU A 345 4.00 -5.09 0.27
C LEU A 345 4.12 -4.72 -1.21
N PHE A 346 5.12 -5.25 -1.93
CA PHE A 346 5.45 -4.86 -3.31
C PHE A 346 5.12 -5.92 -4.36
N ARG A 347 4.73 -7.15 -3.97
CA ARG A 347 4.44 -8.25 -4.91
C ARG A 347 3.09 -8.95 -4.70
N GLN A 348 2.48 -8.84 -3.52
CA GLN A 348 1.26 -9.58 -3.19
C GLN A 348 -0.02 -9.05 -3.86
N ASP A 349 -0.19 -7.73 -3.86
CA ASP A 349 -1.36 -7.04 -4.41
C ASP A 349 -0.90 -5.82 -5.20
N LEU A 350 -1.39 -5.66 -6.43
CA LEU A 350 -1.03 -4.57 -7.33
C LEU A 350 -1.35 -3.18 -6.76
N LEU A 351 -2.47 -3.04 -6.04
CA LEU A 351 -2.86 -1.76 -5.46
C LEU A 351 -1.96 -1.42 -4.28
N VAL A 352 -1.72 -2.39 -3.39
CA VAL A 352 -0.82 -2.23 -2.23
C VAL A 352 0.60 -1.90 -2.72
N ALA A 353 1.11 -2.62 -3.72
CA ALA A 353 2.42 -2.34 -4.30
C ALA A 353 2.51 -0.94 -4.90
N SER A 354 1.43 -0.45 -5.52
CA SER A 354 1.37 0.93 -6.02
C SER A 354 1.39 1.95 -4.89
N LEU A 355 0.58 1.74 -3.85
CA LEU A 355 0.55 2.63 -2.69
C LEU A 355 1.89 2.67 -1.96
N PHE A 356 2.57 1.54 -1.74
CA PHE A 356 3.85 1.54 -1.05
C PHE A 356 5.00 2.11 -1.88
N ARG A 357 5.03 1.90 -3.21
CA ARG A 357 5.97 2.63 -4.08
C ARG A 357 5.78 4.14 -3.96
N ASN A 358 4.52 4.58 -3.97
CA ASN A 358 4.16 5.99 -3.90
C ASN A 358 4.34 6.56 -2.48
N PHE A 359 4.24 5.72 -1.45
CA PHE A 359 4.51 6.07 -0.06
C PHE A 359 5.99 6.35 0.19
N LEU A 360 6.92 5.81 -0.60
CA LEU A 360 8.33 6.20 -0.50
C LEU A 360 8.62 7.62 -0.98
N LEU A 361 7.70 8.22 -1.75
CA LEU A 361 7.75 9.62 -2.13
C LEU A 361 7.13 10.54 -1.08
N ALA A 362 6.06 10.05 -0.41
CA ALA A 362 5.41 10.74 0.70
C ALA A 362 6.37 10.82 1.89
#